data_AF-A0A7C3D2F1-F1
#
_entry.id   AF-A0A7C3D2F1-F1
#
_cell.length_a   1.000
_cell.length_b   1.000
_cell.length_c   1.000
_cell.angle_alpha   90.00
_cell.angle_beta   90.00
_cell.angle_gamma   90.00
#
_symmetry.space_group_name_H-M   'P 1'
#
loop_
_entity.id
_entity.type
_entity.pdbx_description
1 polymer ?
#
loop_
_entity_poly.entity_id
_entity_poly.type
_entity_poly.pdbx_seq_one_letter_code
_entity_poly.pdbx_strand_id
1 'polypeptide(L)'
;MKKPVEVIQGDKSLRLSLYIVVSSYLLLVLLIEPAIDFVLVSFVEHKNPASIEFVNKLKLIVSTLIYSVLALIPTLFTAWYGYRMIASSKIPPVLKQGETRFPFTVVVIKGKAAKMFGVLLIVVSFVLIFQMLVTSIKTIIS
;
A
#
# COMPACT_ATOMS: atom_id res chain seq x y z
N MET A 1 22.73 32.44 8.68
CA MET A 1 22.77 32.14 7.23
C MET A 1 21.84 30.97 6.95
N LYS A 2 20.84 31.11 6.07
CA LYS A 2 19.99 29.97 5.63
C LYS A 2 20.88 29.01 4.83
N LYS A 3 20.96 27.74 5.24
CA LYS A 3 21.67 26.71 4.46
C LYS A 3 21.04 26.62 3.06
N PRO A 4 21.84 26.44 1.99
CA PRO A 4 21.31 26.30 0.64
C PRO A 4 20.33 25.13 0.58
N VAL A 5 19.25 25.32 -0.17
CA VAL A 5 18.23 24.28 -0.38
C VAL A 5 18.87 23.15 -1.16
N GLU A 6 19.02 21.98 -0.54
CA GLU A 6 19.53 20.79 -1.22
C GLU A 6 18.39 20.19 -2.06
N VAL A 7 18.68 19.92 -3.33
CA VAL A 7 17.71 19.39 -4.29
C VAL A 7 18.27 18.10 -4.85
N ILE A 8 17.48 17.03 -4.80
CA ILE A 8 17.81 15.78 -5.47
C ILE A 8 17.22 15.85 -6.87
N GLN A 9 18.07 15.72 -7.89
CA GLN A 9 17.61 15.68 -9.28
C GLN A 9 16.89 14.36 -9.58
N GLY A 10 15.78 14.46 -10.31
CA GLY A 10 15.01 13.28 -10.71
C GLY A 10 15.72 12.45 -11.77
N ASP A 11 15.78 11.14 -11.57
CA ASP A 11 16.26 10.15 -12.52
C ASP A 11 15.11 9.69 -13.41
N LYS A 12 15.19 10.01 -14.71
CA LYS A 12 14.16 9.64 -15.69
C LYS A 12 14.02 8.13 -15.84
N SER A 13 15.11 7.37 -15.64
CA SER A 13 15.09 5.90 -15.77
C SER A 13 14.18 5.25 -14.72
N LEU A 14 14.07 5.85 -13.53
CA LEU A 14 13.23 5.35 -12.45
C LEU A 14 11.74 5.65 -12.63
N ARG A 15 11.39 6.60 -13.51
CA ARG A 15 9.98 6.96 -13.76
C ARG A 15 9.23 5.80 -14.39
N LEU A 16 9.84 5.16 -15.38
CA LEU A 16 9.25 4.01 -16.06
C LEU A 16 9.02 2.87 -15.07
N SER A 17 10.03 2.54 -14.25
CA SER A 17 9.90 1.50 -13.23
C SER A 17 8.79 1.82 -12.21
N LEU A 18 8.67 3.08 -11.78
CA LEU A 18 7.59 3.51 -10.91
C LEU A 18 6.22 3.28 -11.56
N TYR A 19 6.05 3.71 -12.82
CA TYR A 19 4.79 3.52 -13.54
C TYR A 19 4.47 2.04 -13.71
N ILE A 20 5.45 1.20 -14.06
CA ILE A 20 5.25 -0.25 -14.18
C ILE A 20 4.80 -0.86 -12.86
N VAL A 21 5.42 -0.50 -11.73
CA VAL A 21 5.06 -1.03 -10.41
C VAL A 21 3.64 -0.60 -10.02
N VAL A 22 3.31 0.69 -10.19
CA VAL A 22 1.98 1.21 -9.86
C VAL A 22 0.92 0.60 -10.77
N SER A 23 1.15 0.56 -12.07
CA SER A 23 0.22 -0.04 -13.05
C SER A 23 0.04 -1.53 -12.80
N SER A 24 1.10 -2.27 -12.49
CA SER A 24 1.01 -3.71 -12.16
C SER A 24 0.20 -3.94 -10.89
N TYR A 25 0.38 -3.11 -9.86
CA TYR A 25 -0.42 -3.21 -8.64
C TYR A 25 -1.91 -2.90 -8.91
N LEU A 26 -2.21 -1.84 -9.66
CA LEU A 26 -3.60 -1.51 -10.02
C LEU A 26 -4.23 -2.62 -10.86
N LEU A 27 -3.50 -3.15 -11.84
CA LEU A 27 -3.97 -4.28 -12.65
C LEU A 27 -4.26 -5.51 -11.77
N LEU A 28 -3.37 -5.83 -10.82
CA LEU A 28 -3.59 -6.92 -9.86
C LEU A 28 -4.88 -6.71 -9.04
N VAL A 29 -5.09 -5.50 -8.51
CA VAL A 29 -6.29 -5.17 -7.73
C VAL A 29 -7.56 -5.25 -8.60
N LEU A 30 -7.51 -4.87 -9.87
CA LEU A 30 -8.66 -4.95 -10.77
C LEU A 30 -8.96 -6.39 -11.21
N LEU A 31 -7.94 -7.23 -11.37
CA LEU A 31 -8.09 -8.62 -11.81
C LEU A 31 -8.51 -9.57 -10.70
N ILE A 32 -8.39 -9.17 -9.43
CA ILE A 32 -8.68 -10.07 -8.32
C ILE A 32 -10.17 -10.39 -8.18
N GLU A 33 -11.05 -9.41 -8.44
CA GLU A 33 -12.51 -9.61 -8.39
C GLU A 33 -13.00 -10.70 -9.36
N PRO A 34 -12.71 -10.61 -10.68
CA PRO A 34 -13.13 -11.65 -11.61
C PRO A 34 -12.45 -13.00 -11.32
N ALA A 35 -11.24 -13.00 -10.76
CA ALA A 35 -10.59 -14.23 -10.33
C ALA A 35 -11.33 -14.91 -9.17
N ILE A 36 -11.78 -14.13 -8.17
CA ILE A 36 -12.61 -14.63 -7.07
C ILE A 36 -13.92 -15.19 -7.60
N ASP A 37 -14.58 -14.46 -8.50
CA ASP A 37 -15.84 -14.90 -9.12
C ASP A 37 -15.68 -16.20 -9.89
N PHE A 38 -14.65 -16.29 -10.73
CA PHE A 38 -14.35 -17.49 -11.51
C PHE A 38 -14.13 -18.72 -10.61
N VAL A 39 -13.36 -18.55 -9.54
CA VAL A 39 -13.10 -19.60 -8.55
C VAL A 39 -14.40 -20.03 -7.89
N LEU A 40 -15.19 -19.09 -7.34
CA LEU A 40 -16.41 -19.42 -6.59
C LEU A 40 -17.50 -20.08 -7.45
N VAL A 41 -17.67 -19.64 -8.68
CA VAL A 41 -18.64 -20.23 -9.64
C VAL A 41 -18.21 -21.65 -10.04
N SER A 42 -16.91 -21.93 -10.11
CA SER A 42 -16.40 -23.25 -10.49
C SER A 42 -16.66 -24.34 -9.42
N PHE A 43 -16.90 -23.96 -8.17
CA PHE A 43 -17.05 -24.92 -7.05
C PHE A 43 -18.49 -25.18 -6.61
N VAL A 44 -19.48 -24.39 -7.06
CA VAL A 44 -20.86 -24.50 -6.55
C VAL A 44 -21.88 -24.72 -7.67
N GLU A 45 -22.62 -25.82 -7.61
CA GLU A 45 -23.78 -26.02 -8.48
C GLU A 45 -24.91 -25.05 -8.08
N HIS A 46 -25.21 -24.08 -8.96
CA HIS A 46 -26.22 -23.03 -8.74
C HIS A 46 -27.65 -23.52 -9.00
N LYS A 47 -28.04 -24.68 -8.46
CA LYS A 47 -29.36 -25.26 -8.72
C LYS A 47 -30.46 -24.73 -7.79
N ASN A 48 -30.11 -24.16 -6.63
CA ASN A 48 -31.08 -23.72 -5.60
C ASN A 48 -30.80 -22.29 -5.07
N PRO A 49 -31.84 -21.51 -4.71
CA PRO A 49 -31.65 -20.16 -4.13
C PRO A 49 -30.76 -20.11 -2.88
N ALA A 50 -30.82 -21.14 -2.04
CA ALA A 50 -29.99 -21.23 -0.83
C ALA A 50 -28.48 -21.37 -1.14
N SER A 51 -28.11 -22.03 -2.24
CA SER A 51 -26.69 -22.15 -2.62
C SER A 51 -26.13 -20.84 -3.17
N ILE A 52 -26.98 -20.02 -3.81
CA ILE A 52 -26.61 -18.68 -4.28
C ILE A 52 -26.35 -17.74 -3.09
N GLU A 53 -27.21 -17.76 -2.06
CA GLU A 53 -27.01 -16.94 -0.87
C GLU A 53 -25.70 -17.30 -0.14
N PHE A 54 -25.40 -18.60 -0.03
CA PHE A 54 -24.16 -19.08 0.55
C PHE A 54 -22.92 -18.61 -0.23
N VAL A 55 -22.95 -18.69 -1.57
CA VAL A 55 -21.86 -18.20 -2.43
C VAL A 55 -21.64 -16.70 -2.24
N ASN A 56 -22.71 -15.91 -2.13
CA ASN A 56 -22.58 -14.47 -1.90
C ASN A 56 -21.95 -14.14 -0.55
N LYS A 57 -22.32 -14.87 0.51
CA LYS A 57 -21.69 -14.73 1.84
C LYS A 57 -20.21 -15.11 1.79
N LEU A 58 -19.87 -16.23 1.16
CA LEU A 58 -18.47 -16.63 0.96
C LEU A 58 -17.69 -15.60 0.13
N LYS A 59 -18.27 -15.09 -0.95
CA LYS A 59 -17.66 -14.05 -1.78
C LYS A 59 -17.32 -12.83 -0.95
N LEU A 60 -18.25 -12.36 -0.12
CA LEU A 60 -18.02 -11.20 0.76
C LEU A 60 -16.84 -11.43 1.71
N ILE A 61 -16.77 -12.60 2.34
CA ILE A 61 -15.68 -12.96 3.28
C ILE A 61 -14.33 -13.03 2.53
N VAL A 62 -14.29 -13.81 1.44
CA VAL A 62 -13.06 -14.03 0.65
C VAL A 62 -12.55 -12.72 0.05
N SER A 63 -13.44 -11.90 -0.53
CA SER A 63 -13.07 -10.61 -1.10
C SER A 63 -12.53 -9.68 -0.03
N THR A 64 -13.21 -9.58 1.13
CA THR A 64 -12.74 -8.74 2.24
C THR A 64 -11.34 -9.14 2.70
N LEU A 65 -11.05 -10.43 2.80
CA LEU A 65 -9.72 -10.90 3.21
C LEU A 65 -8.66 -10.58 2.17
N ILE A 66 -8.94 -10.87 0.89
CA ILE A 66 -7.98 -10.65 -0.19
C ILE A 66 -7.69 -9.16 -0.37
N TYR A 67 -8.71 -8.29 -0.38
CA TYR A 67 -8.50 -6.85 -0.48
C TYR A 67 -7.78 -6.27 0.73
N SER A 68 -8.05 -6.77 1.94
CA SER A 68 -7.26 -6.39 3.13
C SER A 68 -5.78 -6.76 2.96
N VAL A 69 -5.47 -7.97 2.48
CA VAL A 69 -4.08 -8.39 2.23
C VAL A 69 -3.42 -7.53 1.15
N LEU A 70 -4.11 -7.24 0.05
CA LEU A 70 -3.58 -6.38 -1.01
C LEU A 70 -3.32 -4.96 -0.51
N ALA A 71 -4.23 -4.41 0.31
CA ALA A 71 -4.08 -3.08 0.91
C ALA A 71 -2.92 -3.00 1.91
N LEU A 72 -2.47 -4.12 2.51
CA LEU A 72 -1.25 -4.11 3.33
C LEU A 72 0.00 -3.72 2.55
N ILE A 73 0.07 -4.01 1.24
CA ILE A 73 1.26 -3.72 0.43
C ILE A 73 1.60 -2.22 0.43
N PRO A 74 0.72 -1.29 -0.02
CA PRO A 74 1.01 0.14 0.02
C PRO A 74 1.13 0.68 1.45
N THR A 75 0.40 0.12 2.42
CA THR A 75 0.46 0.59 3.81
C THR A 75 1.77 0.23 4.49
N LEU A 76 2.26 -1.00 4.31
CA LEU A 76 3.57 -1.42 4.81
C LEU A 76 4.70 -0.67 4.11
N PHE A 77 4.58 -0.42 2.80
CA PHE A 77 5.54 0.43 2.09
C PHE A 77 5.58 1.85 2.69
N THR A 78 4.43 2.42 3.01
CA THR A 78 4.33 3.75 3.63
C THR A 78 4.95 3.77 5.02
N ALA A 79 4.70 2.75 5.85
CA ALA A 79 5.31 2.59 7.16
C ALA A 79 6.84 2.47 7.07
N TRP A 80 7.33 1.62 6.17
CA TRP A 80 8.76 1.45 5.89
C TRP A 80 9.40 2.76 5.43
N TYR A 81 8.74 3.49 4.53
CA TYR A 81 9.23 4.78 4.04
C TYR A 81 9.31 5.80 5.18
N GLY A 82 8.28 5.89 6.04
CA GLY A 82 8.28 6.72 7.24
C GLY A 82 9.42 6.36 8.20
N TYR A 83 9.67 5.07 8.43
CA TYR A 83 10.80 4.59 9.24
C TYR A 83 12.15 5.06 8.68
N ARG A 84 12.35 4.95 7.36
CA ARG A 84 13.58 5.43 6.71
C ARG A 84 13.74 6.95 6.85
N MET A 85 12.66 7.72 6.88
CA MET A 85 12.71 9.17 7.10
C MET A 85 13.13 9.52 8.52
N ILE A 86 12.67 8.77 9.53
CA ILE A 86 13.10 8.95 10.93
C ILE A 86 14.59 8.62 11.06
N ALA A 87 15.00 7.46 10.53
CA ALA A 87 16.38 6.98 10.62
C ALA A 87 17.37 7.96 9.94
N SER A 88 17.03 8.44 8.75
CA SER A 88 17.89 9.37 8.01
C SER A 88 17.72 10.83 8.42
N SER A 89 16.66 11.19 9.16
CA SER A 89 16.29 12.57 9.49
C SER A 89 16.19 13.49 8.26
N LYS A 90 15.82 12.91 7.11
CA LYS A 90 15.73 13.58 5.81
C LYS A 90 14.45 13.15 5.08
N ILE A 91 13.83 14.10 4.40
CA ILE A 91 12.81 13.89 3.38
C ILE A 91 13.43 14.35 2.06
N PRO A 92 13.44 13.53 1.01
CA PRO A 92 13.22 12.09 1.07
C PRO A 92 14.32 11.33 1.85
N PRO A 93 14.06 10.08 2.27
CA PRO A 93 15.01 9.32 3.07
C PRO A 93 16.17 8.77 2.23
N VAL A 94 17.38 8.73 2.79
CA VAL A 94 18.55 8.15 2.09
C VAL A 94 18.36 6.63 1.94
N LEU A 95 18.42 6.12 0.71
CA LEU A 95 18.12 4.71 0.40
C LEU A 95 19.37 3.85 0.19
N LYS A 96 20.42 4.36 -0.47
CA LYS A 96 21.72 3.68 -0.64
C LYS A 96 22.84 4.47 0.02
N GLN A 97 23.98 3.83 0.28
CA GLN A 97 25.19 4.41 0.87
C GLN A 97 25.51 5.79 0.25
N GLY A 98 25.06 6.87 0.88
CA GLY A 98 25.27 8.25 0.44
C GLY A 98 24.33 8.80 -0.64
N GLU A 99 23.55 7.97 -1.34
CA GLU A 99 22.75 8.43 -2.49
C GLU A 99 21.26 8.10 -2.37
N THR A 100 20.45 9.05 -2.85
CA THR A 100 19.02 8.82 -3.04
C THR A 100 18.64 9.20 -4.45
N ARG A 101 18.13 8.23 -5.21
CA ARG A 101 17.59 8.47 -6.53
C ARG A 101 16.08 8.49 -6.45
N PHE A 102 15.47 9.54 -6.98
CA PHE A 102 14.01 9.66 -7.11
C PHE A 102 13.61 9.77 -8.56
N PRO A 103 12.41 9.30 -8.94
CA PRO A 103 11.88 9.53 -10.28
C PRO A 103 11.63 11.02 -10.55
N PHE A 104 11.44 11.84 -9.51
CA PHE A 104 11.13 13.27 -9.61
C PHE A 104 12.15 14.10 -8.85
N THR A 105 12.35 15.33 -9.30
CA THR A 105 13.18 16.31 -8.59
C THR A 105 12.47 16.75 -7.32
N VAL A 106 13.12 16.61 -6.18
CA VAL A 106 12.51 16.89 -4.87
C VAL A 106 13.44 17.70 -3.99
N VAL A 107 12.84 18.59 -3.19
CA VAL A 107 13.56 19.41 -2.22
C VAL A 107 13.81 18.59 -0.95
N VAL A 108 15.04 18.67 -0.44
CA VAL A 108 15.43 17.94 0.77
C VAL A 108 15.06 18.73 2.03
N ILE A 109 14.17 18.17 2.85
CA ILE A 109 13.83 18.70 4.18
C ILE A 109 14.63 17.91 5.21
N LYS A 110 15.34 18.59 6.11
CA LYS A 110 16.19 17.96 7.14
C LYS A 110 15.73 18.28 8.56
N GLY A 111 16.13 17.42 9.50
CA GLY A 111 16.03 17.70 10.93
C GLY A 111 14.69 17.28 11.55
N LYS A 112 14.23 18.05 12.55
CA LYS A 112 13.05 17.70 13.37
C LYS A 112 11.77 17.54 12.54
N ALA A 113 11.55 18.42 11.56
CA ALA A 113 10.39 18.35 10.67
C ALA A 113 10.36 17.04 9.86
N ALA A 114 11.51 16.57 9.37
CA ALA A 114 11.62 15.30 8.66
C ALA A 114 11.27 14.10 9.55
N LYS A 115 11.74 14.10 10.81
CA LYS A 115 11.39 13.07 11.78
C LYS A 115 9.90 13.07 12.11
N MET A 116 9.30 14.24 12.34
CA MET A 116 7.87 14.37 12.64
C MET A 116 7.01 13.83 11.50
N PHE A 117 7.37 14.14 10.26
CA PHE A 117 6.66 13.60 9.10
C PHE A 117 6.81 12.09 8.98
N GLY A 118 8.01 11.55 9.23
CA GLY A 118 8.24 10.10 9.27
C GLY A 118 7.39 9.40 10.34
N VAL A 119 7.29 9.97 11.55
CA VAL A 119 6.42 9.47 12.62
C VAL A 119 4.96 9.51 12.18
N LEU A 120 4.51 10.61 11.57
CA LEU A 120 3.14 10.74 11.08
C LEU A 120 2.80 9.63 10.08
N LEU A 121 3.68 9.37 9.10
CA LEU A 121 3.47 8.28 8.12
C LEU A 121 3.35 6.92 8.79
N ILE A 122 4.19 6.63 9.78
CA ILE A 122 4.13 5.38 10.54
C ILE A 122 2.80 5.28 11.28
N VAL A 123 2.40 6.31 12.02
CA VAL A 123 1.15 6.32 12.79
C VAL A 123 -0.05 6.11 11.89
N VAL A 124 -0.15 6.86 10.78
CA VAL A 124 -1.24 6.71 9.81
C VAL A 124 -1.26 5.29 9.24
N SER A 125 -0.10 4.72 8.93
CA SER A 125 -0.02 3.35 8.41
C SER A 125 -0.51 2.32 9.43
N PHE A 126 -0.13 2.46 10.71
CA PHE A 126 -0.62 1.56 11.76
C PHE A 126 -2.13 1.69 11.98
N VAL A 127 -2.69 2.89 11.94
CA VAL A 127 -4.15 3.11 12.03
C VAL A 127 -4.87 2.40 10.89
N LEU A 128 -4.36 2.50 9.65
CA LEU A 128 -4.94 1.81 8.50
C LEU A 128 -4.85 0.28 8.63
N ILE A 129 -3.70 -0.25 9.06
CA ILE A 129 -3.54 -1.71 9.31
C ILE A 129 -4.53 -2.18 10.37
N PHE A 130 -4.67 -1.43 11.46
CA PHE A 130 -5.62 -1.76 12.53
C PHE A 130 -7.06 -1.74 12.03
N GLN A 131 -7.45 -0.70 11.27
CA GLN A 131 -8.80 -0.60 10.69
C GLN A 131 -9.10 -1.76 9.74
N MET A 132 -8.13 -2.16 8.90
CA MET A 132 -8.27 -3.32 8.01
C MET A 132 -8.49 -4.60 8.81
N LEU A 133 -7.71 -4.82 9.87
CA LEU A 133 -7.82 -5.99 10.74
C LEU A 133 -9.20 -6.05 11.43
N VAL A 134 -9.67 -4.93 12.00
CA VAL A 134 -10.99 -4.85 12.64
C VAL A 134 -12.11 -5.12 11.62
N THR A 135 -12.00 -4.57 10.42
CA THR A 135 -13.01 -4.78 9.36
C THR A 135 -13.06 -6.24 8.92
N SER A 136 -11.91 -6.86 8.69
CA SER A 136 -11.83 -8.28 8.32
C SER A 136 -12.38 -9.20 9.41
N ILE A 137 -12.07 -8.95 10.69
CA ILE A 137 -12.63 -9.73 11.81
C ILE A 137 -14.16 -9.56 11.86
N LYS A 138 -14.65 -8.33 11.73
CA LYS A 138 -16.10 -8.06 11.76
C LYS A 138 -16.84 -8.81 10.64
N THR A 139 -16.27 -8.85 9.43
CA THR A 139 -16.87 -9.57 8.31
C THR A 139 -16.86 -11.09 8.50
N ILE A 140 -15.89 -11.65 9.23
CA ILE A 140 -15.85 -13.09 9.51
C ILE A 140 -16.88 -13.48 10.59
N ILE A 141 -17.13 -12.60 11.56
CA ILE A 141 -18.04 -12.88 12.69
C ILE A 141 -19.51 -12.63 12.34
N SER A 142 -19.78 -11.73 11.39
CA SER A 142 -21.14 -11.36 10.95
C SER A 142 -21.76 -12.35 9.96
#